data_AF-A0A7J2R5L9-F1
#
_entry.id   AF-A0A7J2R5L9-F1
#
_cell.length_a   1.000
_cell.length_b   1.000
_cell.length_c   1.000
_cell.angle_alpha   90.00
_cell.angle_beta   90.00
_cell.angle_gamma   90.00
#
_symmetry.space_group_name_H-M   'P 1'
#
loop_
_entity.id
_entity.type
_entity.pdbx_description
1 polymer ?
#
loop_
_entity_poly.entity_id
_entity_poly.type
_entity_poly.pdbx_seq_one_letter_code
_entity_poly.pdbx_strand_id
1 'polypeptide(L)'
;MLDDNYDYGPHNLTNDWLYDFGSNNLSNTDYIAVSNTNTRITLLKPGWYRIHLSVLLYFISPNFLYKTQILKDGAIEFVLDRLVTGSTVDSYWHNFDSSAFVYSDGTNYIELNGYSNGDDNFEPYASSDYLQLTIEYVAI
;
A
#
# COMPACT_ATOMS: atom_id res chain seq x y z
N MET A 1 8.70 -1.17 9.89
CA MET A 1 8.41 -2.40 9.13
C MET A 1 7.07 -2.16 8.49
N LEU A 2 6.90 -2.52 7.21
CA LEU A 2 5.60 -2.43 6.55
C LEU A 2 4.63 -3.37 7.26
N ASP A 3 3.61 -2.78 7.90
CA ASP A 3 2.58 -3.49 8.67
C ASP A 3 1.20 -2.93 8.32
N ASP A 4 0.13 -3.57 8.76
CA ASP A 4 -1.21 -2.97 8.71
C ASP A 4 -1.37 -1.86 9.78
N ASN A 5 -2.13 -0.83 9.45
CA ASN A 5 -2.38 0.30 10.34
C ASN A 5 -3.86 0.68 10.32
N TYR A 6 -4.43 0.77 11.52
CA TYR A 6 -5.84 1.04 11.77
C TYR A 6 -6.09 2.39 12.46
N ASP A 7 -5.07 3.21 12.67
CA ASP A 7 -5.17 4.41 13.50
C ASP A 7 -5.90 5.57 12.78
N TYR A 8 -6.20 5.44 11.48
CA TYR A 8 -6.68 6.54 10.64
C TYR A 8 -7.93 6.21 9.82
N GLY A 9 -8.99 6.98 10.06
CA GLY A 9 -10.17 6.95 9.19
C GLY A 9 -9.87 7.53 7.80
N PRO A 10 -10.55 7.04 6.74
CA PRO A 10 -11.59 6.02 6.77
C PRO A 10 -11.07 4.56 6.80
N HIS A 11 -9.76 4.36 6.66
CA HIS A 11 -9.10 3.05 6.53
C HIS A 11 -8.65 2.52 7.90
N ASN A 12 -9.63 2.29 8.78
CA ASN A 12 -9.41 1.93 10.17
C ASN A 12 -10.16 0.65 10.59
N LEU A 13 -10.40 -0.25 9.63
CA LEU A 13 -11.06 -1.53 9.86
C LEU A 13 -10.10 -2.66 9.51
N THR A 14 -10.32 -3.82 10.14
CA THR A 14 -9.56 -5.06 9.89
C THR A 14 -9.57 -5.52 8.44
N ASN A 15 -10.60 -5.14 7.68
CA ASN A 15 -10.72 -5.43 6.26
C ASN A 15 -10.38 -4.23 5.34
N ASP A 16 -10.01 -3.07 5.90
CA ASP A 16 -9.69 -1.84 5.16
C ASP A 16 -8.69 -0.98 5.97
N TRP A 17 -7.41 -1.10 5.62
CA TRP A 17 -6.28 -0.58 6.40
C TRP A 17 -5.22 0.09 5.52
N LEU A 18 -4.33 0.86 6.13
CA LEU A 18 -3.19 1.48 5.44
C LEU A 18 -1.88 0.78 5.80
N TYR A 19 -0.93 0.76 4.88
CA TYR A 19 0.41 0.28 5.20
C TYR A 19 1.11 1.27 6.14
N ASP A 20 1.66 0.79 7.25
CA ASP A 20 2.56 1.53 8.15
C ASP A 20 3.99 1.49 7.61
N PHE A 21 4.58 2.63 7.25
CA PHE A 21 5.97 2.72 6.78
C PHE A 21 7.01 2.56 7.90
N GLY A 22 6.57 2.37 9.15
CA GLY A 22 7.39 2.22 10.35
C GLY A 22 8.12 3.48 10.76
N SER A 23 8.79 3.41 11.91
CA SER A 23 9.43 4.55 12.58
C SER A 23 10.67 5.13 11.90
N ASN A 24 11.13 4.68 10.73
CA ASN A 24 12.34 5.24 10.10
C ASN A 24 12.47 5.07 8.56
N ASN A 25 12.99 6.14 7.96
CA ASN A 25 13.83 6.22 6.75
C ASN A 25 13.25 6.07 5.33
N LEU A 26 11.93 5.98 5.12
CA LEU A 26 11.42 6.18 3.74
C LEU A 26 11.49 7.64 3.31
N SER A 27 11.49 8.58 4.27
CA SER A 27 11.57 10.01 4.00
C SER A 27 12.90 10.38 3.33
N ASN A 28 12.80 11.04 2.19
CA ASN A 28 13.89 11.74 1.54
C ASN A 28 13.46 13.19 1.38
N THR A 29 14.07 14.10 2.16
CA THR A 29 13.70 15.52 2.23
C THR A 29 13.67 16.23 0.88
N ASP A 30 14.28 15.65 -0.15
CA ASP A 30 14.31 16.23 -1.49
C ASP A 30 13.06 15.96 -2.32
N TYR A 31 12.28 14.90 -2.07
CA TYR A 31 11.12 14.57 -2.91
C TYR A 31 9.98 13.79 -2.22
N ILE A 32 10.20 13.19 -1.04
CA ILE A 32 9.12 12.56 -0.27
C ILE A 32 9.23 12.81 1.23
N ALA A 33 8.10 13.07 1.87
CA ALA A 33 8.01 13.13 3.33
C ALA A 33 6.94 12.16 3.83
N VAL A 34 7.27 11.38 4.86
CA VAL A 34 6.32 10.50 5.54
C VAL A 34 5.65 11.25 6.70
N SER A 35 4.34 11.10 6.83
CA SER A 35 3.51 11.72 7.88
C SER A 35 2.36 10.79 8.29
N ASN A 36 1.48 11.29 9.16
CA ASN A 36 0.26 10.59 9.57
C ASN A 36 0.55 9.22 10.25
N THR A 37 1.41 9.23 11.28
CA THR A 37 1.99 8.03 11.93
C THR A 37 2.43 7.00 10.91
N ASN A 38 3.21 7.46 9.94
CA ASN A 38 3.83 6.67 8.90
C ASN A 38 2.88 5.98 7.91
N THR A 39 1.65 6.46 7.69
CA THR A 39 0.75 5.88 6.67
C THR A 39 0.67 6.71 5.39
N ARG A 40 1.18 7.94 5.41
CA ARG A 40 1.07 8.90 4.30
C ARG A 40 2.43 9.34 3.79
N ILE A 41 2.60 9.33 2.46
CA ILE A 41 3.78 9.85 1.78
C ILE A 41 3.39 11.09 0.98
N THR A 42 3.85 12.27 1.40
CA THR A 42 3.71 13.51 0.65
C THR A 42 4.75 13.57 -0.46
N LEU A 43 4.32 13.90 -1.68
CA LEU A 43 5.18 14.05 -2.87
C LEU A 43 5.58 15.52 -3.01
N LEU A 44 6.85 15.85 -2.74
CA LEU A 44 7.30 17.23 -2.53
C LEU A 44 7.69 17.99 -3.80
N LYS A 45 7.87 17.28 -4.93
CA LYS A 45 8.24 17.85 -6.23
C LYS A 45 7.17 17.60 -7.29
N PRO A 46 6.90 18.57 -8.17
CA PRO A 46 6.13 18.32 -9.38
C PRO A 46 6.81 17.29 -10.29
N GLY A 47 6.05 16.39 -10.87
CA GLY A 47 6.53 15.39 -11.83
C GLY A 47 5.99 13.98 -11.56
N TRP A 48 6.55 13.01 -12.27
CA TRP A 48 6.16 11.61 -12.15
C TRP A 48 6.97 10.88 -11.08
N TYR A 49 6.26 10.10 -10.26
CA TYR A 49 6.82 9.18 -9.28
C TYR A 49 6.49 7.77 -9.70
N ARG A 50 7.48 6.88 -9.70
CA ARG A 50 7.23 5.45 -9.80
C ARG A 50 7.13 4.87 -8.41
N ILE A 51 5.98 4.28 -8.11
CA ILE A 51 5.72 3.57 -6.86
C ILE A 51 5.78 2.09 -7.19
N HIS A 52 6.70 1.35 -6.57
CA HIS A 52 6.84 -0.09 -6.74
C HIS A 52 6.72 -0.78 -5.38
N LEU A 53 5.92 -1.85 -5.36
CA LEU A 53 5.58 -2.60 -4.17
C LEU A 53 5.66 -4.10 -4.49
N SER A 54 6.46 -4.81 -3.70
CA SER A 54 6.54 -6.27 -3.67
C SER A 54 6.19 -6.73 -2.25
N VAL A 55 5.11 -7.50 -2.12
CA VAL A 55 4.52 -7.89 -0.83
C VAL A 55 4.08 -9.35 -0.88
N LEU A 56 4.26 -10.05 0.23
CA LEU A 56 3.55 -11.30 0.53
C LEU A 56 2.40 -10.99 1.50
N LEU A 57 1.17 -11.21 1.07
CA LEU A 57 -0.02 -11.18 1.94
C LEU A 57 -0.24 -12.56 2.55
N TYR A 58 -0.78 -12.58 3.77
CA TYR A 58 -1.16 -13.81 4.46
C TYR A 58 -2.61 -13.74 4.96
N PHE A 59 -3.12 -14.86 5.48
CA PHE A 59 -4.52 -15.04 5.87
C PHE A 59 -5.53 -14.91 4.71
N ILE A 60 -5.13 -15.32 3.50
CA ILE A 60 -6.05 -15.33 2.35
C ILE A 60 -7.12 -16.42 2.54
N SER A 61 -8.37 -15.98 2.58
CA SER A 61 -9.56 -16.80 2.81
C SER A 61 -10.40 -17.00 1.53
N PRO A 62 -11.22 -18.07 1.46
CA PRO A 62 -12.15 -18.30 0.35
C PRO A 62 -13.30 -17.29 0.28
N ASN A 63 -13.84 -17.06 -0.92
CA ASN A 63 -15.01 -16.22 -1.25
C ASN A 63 -14.84 -14.70 -1.04
N PHE A 64 -13.60 -14.21 -1.02
CA PHE A 64 -13.31 -12.80 -0.85
C PHE A 64 -12.58 -12.22 -2.06
N LEU A 65 -12.63 -10.89 -2.13
CA LEU A 65 -11.89 -10.04 -3.03
C LEU A 65 -10.88 -9.29 -2.17
N TYR A 66 -9.62 -9.34 -2.56
CA TYR A 66 -8.53 -8.58 -1.96
C TYR A 66 -7.98 -7.58 -2.98
N LYS A 67 -7.56 -6.43 -2.50
CA LYS A 67 -6.89 -5.41 -3.28
C LYS A 67 -5.74 -4.81 -2.48
N THR A 68 -4.65 -4.53 -3.17
CA THR A 68 -3.70 -3.51 -2.74
C THR A 68 -3.75 -2.34 -3.71
N GLN A 69 -3.88 -1.13 -3.18
CA GLN A 69 -4.19 0.07 -3.96
C GLN A 69 -3.27 1.24 -3.61
N ILE A 70 -3.08 2.13 -4.58
CA ILE A 70 -2.52 3.45 -4.35
C ILE A 70 -3.69 4.43 -4.28
N LEU A 71 -3.81 5.11 -3.14
CA LEU A 71 -4.70 6.23 -2.97
C LEU A 71 -3.89 7.51 -3.19
N LYS A 72 -4.39 8.44 -4.00
CA LYS A 72 -3.85 9.78 -4.16
C LYS A 72 -4.88 10.77 -3.64
N ASP A 73 -4.48 11.58 -2.66
CA ASP A 73 -5.34 12.56 -2.01
C ASP A 73 -6.67 11.96 -1.50
N GLY A 74 -6.64 10.70 -1.04
CA GLY A 74 -7.79 9.95 -0.53
C GLY A 74 -8.67 9.26 -1.59
N ALA A 75 -8.35 9.39 -2.89
CA ALA A 75 -9.05 8.72 -3.97
C ALA A 75 -8.20 7.59 -4.58
N ILE A 76 -8.83 6.52 -5.06
CA ILE A 76 -8.11 5.41 -5.72
C ILE A 76 -7.49 5.92 -7.03
N GLU A 77 -6.16 5.98 -7.07
CA GLU A 77 -5.37 6.32 -8.25
C GLU A 77 -5.06 5.06 -9.07
N PHE A 78 -4.67 3.97 -8.39
CA PHE A 78 -4.27 2.73 -9.04
C PHE A 78 -4.56 1.50 -8.17
N VAL A 79 -4.79 0.35 -8.80
CA VAL A 79 -4.90 -0.96 -8.13
C VAL A 79 -3.66 -1.77 -8.48
N LEU A 80 -2.74 -1.92 -7.52
CA LEU A 80 -1.48 -2.64 -7.71
C LEU A 80 -1.68 -4.14 -7.84
N ASP A 81 -2.62 -4.68 -7.06
CA ASP A 81 -2.99 -6.09 -7.07
C ASP A 81 -4.49 -6.27 -6.84
N ARG A 82 -5.04 -7.32 -7.46
CA ARG A 82 -6.43 -7.73 -7.30
C ARG A 82 -6.53 -9.24 -7.32
N LEU A 83 -6.87 -9.84 -6.18
CA LEU A 83 -7.13 -11.26 -6.03
C LEU A 83 -8.61 -11.52 -5.75
N VAL A 84 -9.20 -12.50 -6.43
CA VAL A 84 -10.54 -13.01 -6.12
C VAL A 84 -10.43 -14.50 -5.83
N THR A 85 -10.87 -14.91 -4.65
CA THR A 85 -10.87 -16.31 -4.24
C THR A 85 -12.25 -16.94 -4.46
N GLY A 86 -12.25 -18.23 -4.82
CA GLY A 86 -13.46 -19.03 -4.95
C GLY A 86 -13.88 -19.65 -3.62
N SER A 87 -14.73 -20.68 -3.67
CA SER A 87 -15.16 -21.45 -2.48
C SER A 87 -14.04 -22.24 -1.81
N THR A 88 -12.91 -22.38 -2.50
CA THR A 88 -11.65 -22.93 -1.99
C THR A 88 -10.54 -21.95 -2.31
N VAL A 89 -9.48 -21.97 -1.50
CA VAL A 89 -8.28 -21.18 -1.74
C VAL A 89 -7.09 -22.13 -1.91
N ASP A 90 -6.31 -21.91 -2.96
CA ASP A 90 -5.14 -22.75 -3.24
C ASP A 90 -4.01 -22.51 -2.23
N SER A 91 -3.95 -21.31 -1.66
CA SER A 91 -2.90 -20.89 -0.73
C SER A 91 -3.42 -19.86 0.26
N TYR A 92 -3.00 -19.98 1.51
CA TYR A 92 -3.19 -18.96 2.55
C TYR A 92 -2.33 -17.71 2.35
N TRP A 93 -1.42 -17.79 1.39
CA TRP A 93 -0.41 -16.80 1.06
C TRP A 93 -0.62 -16.33 -0.37
N HIS A 94 -0.47 -15.03 -0.60
CA HIS A 94 -0.53 -14.44 -1.93
C HIS A 94 0.57 -13.40 -2.09
N ASN A 95 1.45 -13.60 -3.06
CA ASN A 95 2.51 -12.64 -3.36
C ASN A 95 2.15 -11.82 -4.59
N PHE A 96 2.54 -10.56 -4.61
CA PHE A 96 2.51 -9.74 -5.81
C PHE A 96 3.73 -8.82 -5.88
N ASP A 97 4.09 -8.43 -7.11
CA ASP A 97 5.13 -7.47 -7.42
C ASP A 97 4.60 -6.57 -8.52
N SER A 98 4.40 -5.29 -8.21
CA SER A 98 3.69 -4.36 -9.09
C SER A 98 4.24 -2.95 -8.96
N SER A 99 4.08 -2.15 -10.02
CA SER A 99 4.42 -0.72 -9.97
C SER A 99 3.45 0.11 -10.78
N ALA A 100 3.30 1.36 -10.35
CA ALA A 100 2.50 2.37 -11.06
C ALA A 100 3.21 3.72 -11.06
N PHE A 101 2.85 4.55 -12.02
CA PHE A 101 3.29 5.94 -12.08
C PHE A 101 2.20 6.85 -11.53
N VAL A 102 2.56 7.74 -10.61
CA VAL A 102 1.68 8.74 -10.04
C VAL A 102 2.26 10.11 -10.35
N TYR A 103 1.47 10.96 -11.01
CA TYR A 103 1.86 12.35 -11.21
C TYR A 103 1.57 13.16 -9.95
N SER A 104 2.47 14.05 -9.56
CA SER A 104 2.20 15.05 -8.52
C SER A 104 2.46 16.47 -9.03
N ASP A 105 1.72 17.43 -8.50
CA ASP A 105 1.99 18.86 -8.62
C ASP A 105 2.90 19.41 -7.49
N GLY A 106 3.44 18.53 -6.64
CA GLY A 106 4.25 18.89 -5.48
C GLY A 106 3.47 19.16 -4.19
N THR A 107 2.14 19.00 -4.22
CA THR A 107 1.29 19.16 -3.03
C THR A 107 0.50 17.90 -2.66
N ASN A 108 0.48 16.90 -3.55
CA ASN A 108 -0.27 15.68 -3.35
C ASN A 108 0.39 14.76 -2.32
N TYR A 109 -0.41 13.88 -1.74
CA TYR A 109 0.09 12.73 -1.00
C TYR A 109 -0.45 11.43 -1.59
N ILE A 110 0.26 10.34 -1.28
CA ILE A 110 -0.21 8.98 -1.51
C ILE A 110 -0.28 8.19 -0.21
N GLU A 111 -1.18 7.23 -0.20
CA GLU A 111 -1.34 6.19 0.81
C GLU A 111 -1.40 4.84 0.10
N LEU A 112 -0.84 3.80 0.70
CA LEU A 112 -1.00 2.42 0.22
C LEU A 112 -2.08 1.78 1.08
N ASN A 113 -3.08 1.18 0.44
CA ASN A 113 -4.25 0.61 1.11
C ASN A 113 -4.36 -0.88 0.82
N GLY A 114 -4.56 -1.66 1.89
CA GLY A 114 -5.03 -3.03 1.84
C GLY A 114 -6.53 -3.05 2.06
N TYR A 115 -7.28 -3.68 1.14
CA TYR A 115 -8.72 -3.81 1.24
C TYR A 115 -9.18 -5.24 0.95
N SER A 116 -10.12 -5.75 1.74
CA SER A 116 -10.93 -6.90 1.40
C SER A 116 -12.43 -6.59 1.52
N ASN A 117 -13.26 -7.33 0.77
CA ASN A 117 -14.72 -7.19 0.86
C ASN A 117 -15.35 -7.96 2.05
N GLY A 118 -14.63 -8.11 3.15
CA GLY A 118 -15.16 -8.64 4.42
C GLY A 118 -14.33 -9.74 5.09
N ASP A 119 -13.09 -9.97 4.65
CA ASP A 119 -12.13 -10.76 5.41
C ASP A 119 -11.37 -9.84 6.37
N ASP A 120 -11.49 -10.11 7.67
CA ASP A 120 -10.95 -9.31 8.76
C ASP A 120 -9.57 -9.76 9.23
N ASN A 121 -8.95 -10.75 8.58
CA ASN A 121 -7.66 -11.28 9.05
C ASN A 121 -6.51 -11.08 8.06
N PHE A 122 -6.74 -10.53 6.87
CA PHE A 122 -5.68 -10.42 5.87
C PHE A 122 -4.75 -9.23 6.15
N GLU A 123 -3.46 -9.48 6.05
CA GLU A 123 -2.41 -8.52 6.42
C GLU A 123 -1.14 -8.77 5.58
N PRO A 124 -0.18 -7.82 5.57
CA PRO A 124 1.11 -8.02 4.96
C PRO A 124 2.01 -8.87 5.87
N TYR A 125 2.67 -9.88 5.32
CA TYR A 125 3.58 -10.72 6.10
C TYR A 125 4.86 -9.96 6.44
N ALA A 126 5.01 -9.67 7.74
CA ALA A 126 6.07 -8.91 8.39
C ALA A 126 7.50 -9.52 8.32
N SER A 127 7.99 -9.85 7.12
CA SER A 127 9.37 -10.26 6.87
C SER A 127 10.02 -9.39 5.80
N SER A 128 11.23 -8.90 6.08
CA SER A 128 12.00 -8.04 5.17
C SER A 128 12.29 -8.67 3.82
N ASP A 129 12.28 -10.00 3.73
CA ASP A 129 12.56 -10.72 2.49
C ASP A 129 11.43 -10.59 1.46
N TYR A 130 10.21 -10.32 1.94
CA TYR A 130 8.99 -10.30 1.13
C TYR A 130 8.31 -8.92 1.08
N LEU A 131 8.88 -7.91 1.74
CA LEU A 131 8.32 -6.57 1.83
C LEU A 131 9.32 -5.55 1.27
N GLN A 132 9.08 -5.08 0.06
CA GLN A 132 9.90 -4.09 -0.62
C GLN A 132 9.03 -2.97 -1.18
N LEU A 133 9.27 -1.74 -0.72
CA LEU A 133 8.66 -0.52 -1.25
C LEU A 133 9.77 0.38 -1.79
N THR A 134 9.65 0.78 -3.05
CA THR A 134 10.53 1.79 -3.64
C THR A 134 9.71 2.93 -4.25
N ILE A 135 10.22 4.15 -4.10
CA ILE A 135 9.64 5.37 -4.65
C ILE A 135 10.73 6.14 -5.36
N GLU A 136 10.58 6.24 -6.67
CA GLU A 136 11.56 6.89 -7.55
C GLU A 136 10.95 8.16 -8.16
N TYR A 137 11.65 9.28 -8.07
CA TYR A 137 11.30 10.48 -8.83
C TYR A 137 11.88 10.36 -10.25
N VAL A 138 11.02 10.39 -11.28
CA VAL A 138 11.39 10.05 -12.66
C VAL A 138 11.57 11.28 -13.56
N ALA A 139 11.14 12.46 -13.11
CA ALA A 139 11.15 13.76 -13.79
C ALA A 139 9.86 14.15 -14.54
N ILE A 140 9.90 15.35 -15.15
CA ILE A 140 8.82 16.02 -15.91
C ILE A 140 9.05 15.78 -17.41
#